data_AF-A0A382EC34-F1
#
_entry.id   AF-A0A382EC34-F1
#
_cell.length_a   1.000
_cell.length_b   1.000
_cell.length_c   1.000
_cell.angle_alpha   90.00
_cell.angle_beta   90.00
_cell.angle_gamma   90.00
#
_symmetry.space_group_name_H-M   'P 1'
#
loop_
_entity.id
_entity.type
_entity.pdbx_description
1 polymer ?
#
loop_
_entity_poly.entity_id
_entity_poly.type
_entity_poly.pdbx_seq_one_letter_code
_entity_poly.pdbx_strand_id
1 'polypeptide(L)' 'MLTAEENELFTKVGPKTPVGKLMRWYWHPIAAAIELDENPVKRVKLLGESLVLYRDRSGKLGLIGD' A
#
# COMPACT_ATOMS: atom_id res chain seq x y z
N MET A 1 -17.96 9.07 22.11
CA MET A 1 -17.60 9.02 20.66
C MET A 1 -16.42 9.96 20.48
N LEU A 2 -15.47 9.66 19.58
CA LEU A 2 -14.34 10.55 19.30
C LEU A 2 -14.82 11.90 18.75
N THR A 3 -14.06 12.96 19.03
CA THR A 3 -14.22 14.25 18.36
C THR A 3 -13.86 14.14 16.87
N ALA A 4 -14.29 15.11 16.06
CA ALA A 4 -13.94 15.14 14.63
C ALA A 4 -12.42 15.20 14.42
N GLU A 5 -11.73 16.02 15.23
CA GLU A 5 -10.28 16.18 15.19
C GLU A 5 -9.53 14.88 15.55
N GLU A 6 -9.98 14.18 16.60
CA GLU A 6 -9.41 12.88 16.96
C GLU A 6 -9.63 11.84 15.86
N ASN A 7 -10.83 11.82 15.25
CA ASN A 7 -11.11 10.90 14.16
C ASN A 7 -10.21 11.17 12.94
N GLU A 8 -9.97 12.43 12.58
CA GLU A 8 -9.03 12.78 11.51
C GLU A 8 -7.60 12.35 11.85
N LEU A 9 -7.16 12.56 13.09
CA LEU A 9 -5.82 12.16 13.55
C LEU A 9 -5.60 10.65 13.44
N PHE A 10 -6.58 9.84 13.86
CA PHE A 10 -6.42 8.39 13.96
C PHE A 10 -6.75 7.59 12.69
N THR A 11 -7.51 8.14 11.75
CA THR A 11 -8.01 7.36 10.60
C THR A 11 -7.34 7.67 9.27
N LYS A 12 -6.62 8.80 9.15
CA LYS A 12 -5.95 9.16 7.90
C LYS A 12 -4.58 8.47 7.83
N VAL A 13 -4.36 7.75 6.72
CA VAL A 13 -3.15 6.94 6.51
C VAL A 13 -2.30 7.39 5.31
N GLY A 14 -2.68 8.51 4.68
CA GLY A 14 -2.00 9.06 3.52
C GLY A 14 -0.60 9.63 3.82
N PRO A 15 0.13 10.11 2.80
CA PRO A 15 1.39 10.80 2.98
C PRO A 15 1.29 11.93 4.01
N LYS A 16 2.33 12.11 4.83
CA LYS A 16 2.43 13.15 5.88
C LYS A 16 1.44 13.05 7.04
N THR A 17 0.56 12.04 7.07
CA THR A 17 -0.33 11.80 8.21
C THR A 17 0.42 11.06 9.33
N PRO A 18 0.12 11.34 10.62
CA PRO A 18 0.78 10.66 11.74
C PRO A 18 0.61 9.13 11.68
N VAL A 19 -0.61 8.65 11.41
CA VAL A 19 -0.88 7.21 11.31
C VAL A 19 -0.31 6.63 10.01
N GLY A 20 -0.30 7.37 8.91
CA GLY A 20 0.39 6.95 7.69
C GLY A 20 1.90 6.74 7.90
N LYS A 21 2.56 7.59 8.71
CA LYS A 21 3.96 7.40 9.13
C LYS A 21 4.13 6.15 9.99
N LEU A 22 3.25 5.97 10.98
CA LEU A 22 3.27 4.81 11.86
C LEU A 22 3.12 3.49 11.08
N MET A 23 2.14 3.43 10.17
CA MET A 23 1.86 2.22 9.40
C MET A 23 3.07 1.81 8.53
N ARG A 24 3.85 2.74 8.00
CA ARG A 24 5.06 2.42 7.20
C ARG A 24 6.16 1.69 7.96
N TRP A 25 6.06 1.56 9.28
CA TRP A 25 6.95 0.72 10.08
C TRP A 25 6.56 -0.76 10.05
N TYR A 26 5.44 -1.11 9.41
CA TYR A 26 4.90 -2.46 9.37
C TYR A 26 4.78 -3.00 7.94
N TRP A 27 4.93 -4.32 7.82
CA TRP A 27 4.65 -5.05 6.60
C TRP A 27 3.16 -5.15 6.33
N HIS A 28 2.77 -4.93 5.07
CA HIS A 28 1.39 -5.04 4.62
C HIS A 28 1.28 -6.11 3.53
N PRO A 29 0.43 -7.13 3.70
CA PRO A 29 0.04 -7.96 2.58
C PRO A 29 -0.87 -7.15 1.65
N ILE A 30 -0.53 -7.08 0.36
CA ILE A 30 -1.25 -6.23 -0.62
C ILE A 30 -1.83 -6.99 -1.82
N ALA A 31 -1.43 -8.23 -2.04
CA ALA A 31 -1.93 -9.13 -3.07
C ALA A 31 -1.47 -10.56 -2.80
N ALA A 32 -2.17 -11.54 -3.38
CA ALA A 32 -1.69 -12.91 -3.47
C ALA A 32 -0.78 -13.07 -4.70
N ALA A 33 0.32 -13.82 -4.58
CA ALA A 33 1.29 -13.97 -5.66
C ALA A 33 0.70 -14.63 -6.93
N ILE A 34 -0.29 -15.51 -6.77
CA ILE A 34 -0.97 -16.20 -7.88
C ILE A 34 -1.76 -15.24 -8.80
N GLU A 35 -2.15 -14.07 -8.28
CA GLU A 35 -2.83 -13.05 -9.09
C GLU A 35 -1.91 -12.47 -10.19
N LEU A 36 -0.59 -12.68 -10.08
CA LEU A 36 0.40 -12.20 -11.05
C LEU A 36 0.80 -13.27 -12.07
N ASP A 37 0.24 -14.48 -12.00
CA ASP A 37 0.62 -15.57 -12.90
C ASP A 37 -0.06 -15.41 -14.27
N GLU A 38 -1.30 -14.92 -14.31
CA GLU A 38 -2.00 -14.59 -15.56
C GLU A 38 -1.61 -13.20 -16.08
N ASN A 39 -1.51 -12.21 -15.18
CA ASN A 39 -1.08 -10.86 -15.53
C ASN A 39 0.06 -10.41 -14.62
N PRO A 40 1.31 -10.31 -15.12
CA PRO A 40 2.47 -10.02 -14.30
C PRO A 40 2.53 -8.59 -13.77
N VAL A 41 1.52 -7.75 -14.02
CA VAL A 41 1.45 -6.36 -13.57
C VAL A 41 0.08 -6.06 -12.95
N LYS A 42 0.07 -5.53 -11.73
CA LYS A 42 -1.13 -5.16 -10.98
C LYS A 42 -0.99 -3.78 -10.36
N ARG A 43 -1.96 -2.90 -10.62
CA ARG A 43 -2.08 -1.62 -9.88
C ARG A 43 -2.59 -1.89 -8.48
N VAL A 44 -1.99 -1.25 -7.49
CA VAL A 44 -2.40 -1.33 -6.08
C VAL A 44 -2.43 0.06 -5.47
N LYS A 45 -3.32 0.27 -4.50
CA LYS A 45 -3.35 1.50 -3.70
C LYS A 45 -3.07 1.14 -2.25
N LEU A 46 -1.96 1.64 -1.71
CA LEU A 46 -1.51 1.35 -0.34
C LEU A 46 -1.20 2.66 0.37
N LEU A 47 -1.72 2.85 1.59
CA LEU A 47 -1.45 4.04 2.43
C LEU A 47 -1.59 5.38 1.67
N GLY A 48 -2.62 5.46 0.81
CA GLY A 48 -2.92 6.66 0.02
C GLY A 48 -2.09 6.84 -1.25
N GLU A 49 -1.13 5.96 -1.53
CA GLU A 49 -0.26 6.02 -2.72
C GLU A 49 -0.70 5.02 -3.78
N SER A 50 -0.58 5.42 -5.04
CA SER A 50 -0.78 4.56 -6.21
C SER A 50 0.54 3.90 -6.55
N LEU A 51 0.57 2.57 -6.57
CA LEU A 51 1.76 1.77 -6.83
C LEU A 51 1.49 0.72 -7.91
N VAL A 52 2.56 0.19 -8.49
CA VAL A 52 2.54 -0.91 -9.44
C VAL A 52 3.32 -2.08 -8.85
N LEU A 53 2.59 -3.15 -8.55
CA LEU A 53 3.15 -4.46 -8.21
C LEU A 53 3.40 -5.22 -9.51
N TYR A 54 4.56 -5.84 -9.65
CA TYR A 54 4.88 -6.64 -10.83
C TYR A 54 5.67 -7.90 -10.49
N ARG A 55 5.63 -8.86 -11.40
CA ARG A 55 6.54 -10.00 -11.48
C ARG A 55 7.42 -9.83 -12.71
N ASP A 56 8.74 -9.75 -12.53
CA ASP A 56 9.67 -9.59 -13.65
C ASP A 56 9.90 -10.90 -14.42
N ARG A 57 10.67 -10.82 -15.52
CA ARG A 57 11.00 -12.00 -16.35
C ARG A 57 11.88 -13.03 -15.63
N SER A 58 12.51 -12.68 -14.51
CA SER A 58 13.25 -13.61 -13.66
C SER A 58 12.36 -14.27 -12.59
N GLY A 59 11.08 -13.92 -12.55
CA GLY A 59 10.09 -14.43 -11.59
C GLY A 59 10.04 -13.67 -10.26
N LYS A 60 10.85 -12.61 -10.10
CA LYS A 60 10.94 -11.83 -8.86
C LYS A 60 9.80 -10.82 -8.78
N LEU A 61 9.31 -10.60 -7.56
CA LEU A 61 8.32 -9.59 -7.26
C LEU A 61 9.00 -8.23 -7.02
N GLY A 62 8.41 -7.19 -7.57
CA GLY A 62 8.82 -5.80 -7.36
C GLY A 62 7.62 -4.90 -7.14
N LEU A 63 7.86 -3.78 -6.45
CA LEU A 63 6.86 -2.76 -6.19
C LEU A 63 7.49 -1.39 -6.47
N ILE A 64 6.86 -0.61 -7.34
CA ILE A 64 7.31 0.75 -7.69
C ILE A 64 6.16 1.73 -7.57
N GLY A 65 6.48 2.98 -7.25
CA GLY A 65 5.58 4.13 -7.26
C GLY A 65 6.28 5.31 -7.96
N ASP A 66 5.54 6.39 -8.17
CA ASP A 66 6.09 7.67 -8.64
C ASP A 66 7.05 8.31 -7.63
#